data_AF-A0AAW8KE78-F1
#
_entry.id   AF-A0AAW8KE78-F1
#
_cell.length_a   1.000
_cell.length_b   1.000
_cell.length_c   1.000
_cell.angle_alpha   90.00
_cell.angle_beta   90.00
_cell.angle_gamma   90.00
#
_symmetry.space_group_name_H-M   'P 1'
#
loop_
_entity.id
_entity.type
_entity.pdbx_description
1 polymer ?
#
loop_
_entity_poly.entity_id
_entity_poly.type
_entity_poly.pdbx_seq_one_letter_code
_entity_poly.pdbx_strand_id
1 'polypeptide(L)' 'MERKNAWLTYSEAELNEMEAVAKAYRNFLDLGKTERECVTQIIKEAEAAGYVSLEAKLAKGEAVKKGDKVYIA' A
#
# COMPACT_ATOMS: atom_id res chain seq x y z
N MET A 1 35.07 8.87 -0.43
CA MET A 1 34.24 8.11 -1.39
C MET A 1 33.14 9.05 -1.87
N GLU A 2 33.05 9.31 -3.17
CA GLU A 2 32.06 10.24 -3.73
C GLU A 2 30.68 9.56 -3.81
N ARG A 3 29.61 10.23 -3.36
CA ARG A 3 28.23 9.73 -3.52
C ARG A 3 27.62 10.36 -4.77
N LYS A 4 27.36 9.55 -5.78
CA LYS A 4 26.69 10.00 -7.01
C LYS A 4 25.24 10.39 -6.72
N ASN A 5 24.75 11.45 -7.36
CA ASN A 5 23.37 11.89 -7.28
C ASN A 5 22.46 10.93 -8.08
N ALA A 6 21.42 10.40 -7.43
CA ALA A 6 20.48 9.44 -8.04
C ALA A 6 19.71 10.02 -9.23
N TRP A 7 19.44 11.33 -9.26
CA TRP A 7 18.75 11.97 -10.37
C TRP A 7 19.54 11.93 -11.68
N LEU A 8 20.87 11.81 -11.59
CA LEU A 8 21.74 11.72 -12.76
C LEU A 8 21.86 10.28 -13.30
N THR A 9 21.27 9.29 -12.62
CA THR A 9 21.39 7.87 -12.99
C THR A 9 20.13 7.27 -13.56
N TYR A 10 18.97 7.93 -13.45
CA TYR A 10 17.72 7.40 -13.97
C TYR A 10 17.62 7.50 -15.49
N SER A 11 17.15 6.41 -16.09
CA SER A 11 16.58 6.38 -17.43
C SER A 11 15.17 7.01 -17.46
N GLU A 12 14.67 7.30 -18.65
CA GLU A 12 13.30 7.82 -18.84
C GLU A 12 12.23 6.86 -18.29
N ALA A 13 12.42 5.55 -18.46
CA ALA A 13 11.51 4.55 -17.91
C ALA A 13 11.46 4.59 -16.38
N GLU A 14 12.63 4.68 -15.74
CA GLU A 14 12.72 4.76 -14.27
C GLU A 14 12.16 6.09 -13.73
N LEU A 15 12.33 7.20 -14.47
CA LEU A 15 11.69 8.48 -14.12
C LEU A 15 10.16 8.38 -14.15
N ASN A 16 9.59 7.68 -15.14
CA ASN A 16 8.15 7.47 -15.24
C ASN A 16 7.61 6.58 -14.11
N GLU A 17 8.33 5.51 -13.75
CA GLU A 17 7.99 4.66 -12.60
C GLU A 17 8.07 5.45 -11.27
N MET A 18 9.12 6.25 -11.10
CA MET A 18 9.28 7.11 -9.93
C MET A 18 8.13 8.12 -9.81
N GLU A 19 7.73 8.77 -10.90
CA GLU A 19 6.62 9.73 -10.88
C GLU A 19 5.28 9.03 -10.60
N ALA A 20 5.08 7.80 -11.09
CA ALA A 20 3.90 7.00 -10.77
C ALA A 20 3.80 6.72 -9.27
N VAL A 21 4.91 6.32 -8.64
CA VAL A 21 4.99 6.10 -7.18
C VAL A 21 4.76 7.40 -6.43
N ALA A 22 5.42 8.49 -6.83
CA ALA A 22 5.28 9.79 -6.19
C ALA A 22 3.84 10.32 -6.26
N LYS A 23 3.17 10.13 -7.40
CA LYS A 23 1.75 10.50 -7.58
C LYS A 23 0.83 9.65 -6.71
N ALA A 24 1.04 8.33 -6.64
CA ALA A 24 0.27 7.46 -5.75
C ALA A 24 0.43 7.87 -4.28
N TYR A 25 1.66 8.19 -3.86
CA TYR A 25 1.96 8.65 -2.51
C TYR A 25 1.24 9.97 -2.17
N ARG A 26 1.30 10.97 -3.06
CA ARG A 26 0.59 12.25 -2.87
C ARG A 26 -0.92 12.03 -2.76
N ASN A 27 -1.50 11.20 -3.63
CA ASN A 27 -2.93 10.88 -3.59
C ASN A 27 -3.33 10.20 -2.27
N PHE A 28 -2.53 9.27 -1.76
CA PHE A 28 -2.78 8.62 -0.47
C PHE A 28 -2.82 9.66 0.67
N LEU A 29 -1.84 10.56 0.72
CA LEU A 29 -1.80 11.65 1.71
C LEU A 29 -2.93 12.66 1.54
N ASP A 30 -3.51 12.78 0.35
CA ASP A 30 -4.68 13.64 0.12
C ASP A 30 -5.98 13.05 0.66
N LEU A 31 -6.08 11.72 0.69
CA LEU A 31 -7.22 10.99 1.23
C LEU A 31 -7.11 10.74 2.74
N GLY A 32 -5.90 10.66 3.28
CA GLY A 32 -5.63 10.42 4.71
C GLY A 32 -4.94 11.61 5.38
N LYS A 33 -5.71 12.54 5.96
CA LYS A 33 -5.16 13.70 6.68
C LYS A 33 -4.97 13.41 8.17
N THR A 34 -5.67 12.40 8.69
CA THR A 34 -5.58 11.90 10.07
C THR A 34 -5.28 10.40 10.08
N GLU A 35 -4.83 9.88 11.23
CA GLU A 35 -4.51 8.46 11.38
C GLU A 35 -5.74 7.57 11.08
N ARG A 36 -6.94 7.99 11.50
CA ARG A 36 -8.18 7.23 11.24
C ARG A 36 -8.52 7.15 9.76
N GLU A 37 -8.34 8.26 9.03
CA GLU A 37 -8.56 8.29 7.58
C GLU A 37 -7.52 7.45 6.84
N CYS A 38 -6.25 7.51 7.26
CA CYS A 38 -5.19 6.65 6.72
C CYS A 38 -5.51 5.16 6.91
N VAL A 39 -5.95 4.75 8.11
CA VAL A 39 -6.37 3.36 8.37
C VAL A 39 -7.53 2.97 7.46
N THR A 40 -8.53 3.84 7.32
CA THR A 40 -9.70 3.60 6.45
C THR A 40 -9.28 3.42 4.98
N GLN A 41 -8.35 4.25 4.49
CA GLN A 41 -7.83 4.16 3.13
C GLN A 41 -7.00 2.89 2.91
N ILE A 42 -6.15 2.52 3.88
CA ILE A 42 -5.36 1.27 3.82
C ILE A 42 -6.28 0.05 3.78
N ILE A 43 -7.32 -0.01 4.63
CA ILE A 43 -8.28 -1.11 4.61
C ILE A 43 -8.95 -1.22 3.24
N LYS A 44 -9.42 -0.10 2.68
CA LYS A 44 -10.04 -0.05 1.36
C LYS A 44 -9.12 -0.58 0.25
N GLU A 45 -7.85 -0.17 0.26
CA GLU A 45 -6.85 -0.64 -0.71
C GLU A 45 -6.51 -2.12 -0.51
N ALA A 46 -6.42 -2.58 0.75
CA ALA A 46 -6.19 -3.98 1.08
C ALA A 46 -7.34 -4.87 0.60
N GLU A 47 -8.59 -4.48 0.88
CA GLU A 47 -9.79 -5.20 0.41
C GLU A 47 -9.83 -5.25 -1.13
N ALA A 48 -9.52 -4.16 -1.81
CA ALA A 48 -9.42 -4.13 -3.28
C ALA A 48 -8.30 -5.05 -3.82
N ALA A 49 -7.22 -5.25 -3.06
CA ALA A 49 -6.14 -6.19 -3.36
C ALA A 49 -6.42 -7.65 -2.95
N GLY A 50 -7.64 -7.92 -2.45
CA GLY A 50 -8.13 -9.24 -2.06
C GLY A 50 -7.76 -9.67 -0.64
N TYR A 51 -7.40 -8.72 0.23
CA TYR A 51 -7.28 -8.99 1.67
C TYR A 51 -8.65 -9.05 2.33
N VAL A 52 -8.77 -9.85 3.38
CA VAL A 52 -9.99 -9.95 4.19
C VAL A 52 -9.69 -9.73 5.67
N SER A 53 -10.66 -9.18 6.42
CA SER A 53 -10.54 -9.07 7.87
C SER A 53 -10.36 -10.46 8.48
N LEU A 54 -9.33 -10.60 9.32
CA LEU A 54 -9.09 -11.84 10.06
C LEU A 54 -10.28 -12.20 10.95
N GLU A 55 -10.84 -11.22 11.64
CA GLU A 55 -11.99 -11.42 12.54
C GLU A 55 -13.21 -11.92 11.76
N ALA A 56 -13.50 -11.30 10.61
CA ALA A 56 -14.60 -11.73 9.75
C ALA A 56 -14.39 -13.15 9.21
N LYS A 57 -13.15 -13.53 8.89
CA LYS A 57 -12.79 -14.87 8.42
C LYS A 57 -12.99 -15.91 9.52
N LEU A 58 -12.50 -15.63 10.73
CA LEU A 58 -12.64 -16.52 11.88
C LEU A 58 -14.10 -16.66 12.32
N ALA A 59 -14.89 -15.57 12.27
CA ALA A 59 -16.31 -15.60 12.59
C ALA A 59 -17.13 -16.48 11.63
N LYS A 60 -16.67 -16.65 10.39
CA LYS A 60 -17.26 -17.59 9.41
C LYS A 60 -16.82 -19.04 9.61
N GLY A 61 -15.96 -19.32 10.58
CA GLY A 61 -15.39 -20.65 10.81
C GLY A 61 -14.34 -21.06 9.77
N GLU A 62 -13.82 -20.11 8.98
CA GLU A 62 -12.79 -20.40 7.99
C GLU A 62 -11.41 -20.50 8.65
N ALA A 63 -10.69 -21.58 8.35
CA ALA A 63 -9.30 -21.74 8.80
C ALA A 63 -8.36 -20.83 7.99
N VAL A 64 -7.41 -20.19 8.69
CA VAL A 64 -6.31 -19.45 8.07
C VAL A 64 -5.27 -20.44 7.54
N LYS A 65 -4.88 -20.26 6.29
CA LYS A 65 -3.91 -21.10 5.57
C LYS A 65 -2.75 -20.27 5.05
N LYS A 66 -1.63 -20.94 4.78
CA LYS A 66 -0.47 -20.31 4.15
C LYS A 66 -0.87 -19.68 2.81
N GLY A 67 -0.56 -18.41 2.63
CA GLY A 67 -0.89 -17.64 1.42
C GLY A 67 -2.16 -16.81 1.52
N ASP A 68 -2.91 -16.92 2.61
CA ASP A 68 -4.06 -16.05 2.85
C ASP A 68 -3.63 -14.59 3.04
N LYS A 69 -4.34 -13.68 2.36
CA LYS A 69 -4.21 -12.24 2.53
C LYS A 69 -5.21 -11.77 3.59
N VAL A 70 -4.73 -11.46 4.78
CA VAL A 70 -5.58 -11.01 5.90
C VAL A 70 -5.04 -9.72 6.53
N TYR A 71 -5.93 -8.92 7.12
CA TYR A 71 -5.57 -7.74 7.91
C TYR A 71 -6.29 -7.73 9.27
N ILE A 72 -5.78 -6.90 10.17
CA ILE A 72 -6.38 -6.53 11.46
C ILE A 72 -6.34 -5.01 11.53
N ALA A 73 -7.41 -4.38 11.99
CA ALA A 73 -7.55 -2.93 12.10
C ALA A 73 -8.18 -2.55 13.44
#